data_AF-A0A0L7KHM1-F1
#
_entry.id   AF-A0A0L7KHM1-F1
#
_cell.length_a   1.000
_cell.length_b   1.000
_cell.length_c   1.000
_cell.angle_alpha   90.00
_cell.angle_beta   90.00
_cell.angle_gamma   90.00
#
_symmetry.space_group_name_H-M   'P 1'
#
loop_
_entity.id
_entity.type
_entity.pdbx_description
1 polymer ?
#
loop_
_entity_poly.entity_id
_entity_poly.type
_entity_poly.pdbx_seq_one_letter_code
_entity_poly.pdbx_strand_id
1 'polypeptide(L)'
;MNEQIDPFYEAKQEVDISVNKLQSLYNNWNNIPDKSSISAREKYNLIKEEIKYLNEDLNDLDNSVNIVKKNSYKFNISSQEIEERTQSLRIIRNLLREITNNINNNVLSYNNNTNNDYNSVILKRQDNDLEELAESAERLHHAAITINTELKDQQKLLDELENEMDISSNEYKMDIYSIYIFVYFEFS
;
A
#
# COMPACT_ATOMS: atom_id res chain seq x y z
N MET A 1 -2.69 -20.40 -35.76
CA MET A 1 -2.22 -19.04 -36.08
C MET A 1 -2.24 -18.29 -34.76
N ASN A 2 -1.10 -17.83 -34.25
CA ASN A 2 -1.10 -16.97 -33.07
C ASN A 2 -1.66 -15.63 -33.54
N GLU A 3 -2.90 -15.32 -33.19
CA GLU A 3 -3.43 -13.96 -33.33
C GLU A 3 -2.55 -13.06 -32.47
N GLN A 4 -1.64 -12.34 -33.13
CA GLN A 4 -0.85 -11.33 -32.47
C GLN A 4 -1.82 -10.25 -31.98
N ILE A 5 -1.96 -10.16 -30.66
CA ILE A 5 -2.81 -9.16 -30.02
C ILE A 5 -2.35 -7.78 -30.49
N ASP A 6 -3.30 -6.96 -30.95
CA ASP A 6 -3.00 -5.61 -31.41
C ASP A 6 -2.47 -4.78 -30.22
N PRO A 7 -1.23 -4.26 -30.31
CA PRO A 7 -0.60 -3.52 -29.22
C PRO A 7 -1.41 -2.30 -28.73
N PHE A 8 -2.26 -1.73 -29.60
CA PHE A 8 -3.15 -0.65 -29.20
C PHE A 8 -4.14 -1.11 -28.13
N TYR A 9 -4.75 -2.28 -28.29
CA TYR A 9 -5.77 -2.77 -27.36
C TYR A 9 -5.15 -3.23 -26.03
N GLU A 10 -3.92 -3.73 -26.06
CA GLU A 10 -3.15 -4.04 -24.85
C GLU A 10 -2.86 -2.77 -24.04
N ALA A 11 -2.28 -1.75 -24.66
CA ALA A 11 -2.03 -0.46 -23.99
C ALA A 11 -3.34 0.22 -23.54
N LYS A 12 -4.41 0.11 -24.33
CA LYS A 12 -5.73 0.62 -23.98
C LYS A 12 -6.34 -0.11 -22.77
N GLN A 13 -6.08 -1.40 -22.61
CA GLN A 13 -6.49 -2.15 -21.42
C GLN A 13 -5.78 -1.65 -20.16
N GLU A 14 -4.48 -1.34 -20.24
CA GLU A 14 -3.75 -0.74 -19.11
C GLU A 14 -4.32 0.62 -18.72
N VAL A 15 -4.62 1.46 -19.72
CA VAL A 15 -5.31 2.74 -19.50
C VAL A 15 -6.68 2.53 -18.83
N ASP A 16 -7.48 1.56 -19.28
CA ASP A 16 -8.78 1.27 -18.67
C ASP A 16 -8.64 0.83 -17.19
N ILE A 17 -7.60 0.08 -16.83
CA ILE A 17 -7.29 -0.29 -15.44
C ILE A 17 -6.98 0.96 -14.61
N SER A 18 -6.10 1.83 -15.11
CA SER A 18 -5.73 3.09 -14.45
C SER A 18 -6.94 4.03 -14.31
N VAL A 19 -7.84 4.07 -15.30
CA VAL A 19 -9.11 4.81 -15.22
C VAL A 19 -10.02 4.28 -14.11
N ASN A 20 -10.15 2.96 -13.95
CA ASN A 20 -10.94 2.37 -12.87
C ASN A 20 -10.36 2.70 -11.48
N LYS A 21 -9.03 2.70 -11.37
CA LYS A 21 -8.31 3.13 -10.17
C LYS A 21 -8.60 4.60 -9.87
N LEU A 22 -8.50 5.48 -10.88
CA LEU A 22 -8.82 6.91 -10.74
C LEU A 22 -10.27 7.12 -10.28
N GLN A 23 -11.25 6.44 -10.88
CA GLN A 23 -12.65 6.54 -10.46
C GLN A 23 -12.84 6.10 -9.00
N SER A 24 -12.16 5.03 -8.59
CA SER A 24 -12.18 4.57 -7.20
C SER A 24 -11.59 5.62 -6.26
N LEU A 25 -10.44 6.22 -6.61
CA LEU A 25 -9.84 7.32 -5.84
C LEU A 25 -10.79 8.52 -5.75
N TYR A 26 -11.40 8.91 -6.87
CA TYR A 26 -12.34 10.02 -6.94
C TYR A 26 -13.59 9.80 -6.08
N ASN A 27 -14.21 8.61 -6.16
CA ASN A 27 -15.37 8.26 -5.32
C ASN A 27 -15.01 8.31 -3.84
N ASN A 28 -13.85 7.75 -3.48
CA ASN A 28 -13.32 7.78 -2.13
C ASN A 28 -13.02 9.18 -1.62
N TRP A 29 -12.59 10.09 -2.50
CA TRP A 29 -12.38 11.49 -2.17
C TRP A 29 -13.72 12.23 -2.05
N ASN A 30 -14.67 11.97 -2.96
CA ASN A 30 -15.98 12.61 -2.99
C ASN A 30 -16.80 12.29 -1.73
N ASN A 31 -16.66 11.08 -1.19
CA ASN A 31 -17.33 10.64 0.04
C ASN A 31 -16.75 11.26 1.33
N ILE A 32 -15.60 11.93 1.29
CA ILE A 32 -15.06 12.62 2.47
C ILE A 32 -15.87 13.91 2.73
N PRO A 33 -16.51 14.08 3.89
CA PRO A 33 -17.31 15.29 4.17
C PRO A 33 -16.43 16.55 4.23
N ASP A 34 -15.32 16.47 4.98
CA ASP A 34 -14.39 17.58 5.13
C ASP A 34 -13.28 17.54 4.07
N LYS A 35 -13.45 18.36 3.02
CA LYS A 35 -12.47 18.49 1.93
C LYS A 35 -11.16 19.19 2.36
N SER A 36 -11.12 19.81 3.53
CA SER A 36 -9.91 20.43 4.08
C SER A 36 -9.05 19.47 4.89
N SER A 37 -9.57 18.30 5.25
CA SER A 37 -8.84 17.27 5.99
C SER A 37 -7.59 16.76 5.25
N ILE A 38 -6.60 16.28 6.02
CA ILE A 38 -5.36 15.68 5.51
C ILE A 38 -5.69 14.56 4.52
N SER A 39 -6.60 13.65 4.88
CA SER A 39 -7.03 12.53 4.02
C SER A 39 -7.64 13.00 2.68
N ALA A 40 -8.44 14.08 2.70
CA ALA A 40 -8.97 14.66 1.47
C ALA A 40 -7.86 15.26 0.60
N ARG A 41 -6.88 15.92 1.21
CA ARG A 41 -5.75 16.53 0.49
C ARG A 41 -4.79 15.49 -0.10
N GLU A 42 -4.50 14.42 0.62
CA GLU A 42 -3.70 13.30 0.13
C GLU A 42 -4.37 12.65 -1.08
N LYS A 43 -5.65 12.30 -0.96
CA LYS A 43 -6.41 11.74 -2.09
C LYS A 43 -6.51 12.71 -3.28
N TYR A 44 -6.66 14.00 -3.03
CA TYR A 44 -6.63 15.02 -4.09
C TYR A 44 -5.30 15.01 -4.86
N ASN A 45 -4.17 14.92 -4.15
CA ASN A 45 -2.86 14.83 -4.79
C ASN A 45 -2.70 13.52 -5.58
N LEU A 46 -3.14 12.38 -5.04
CA LEU A 46 -3.12 11.10 -5.74
C LEU A 46 -3.96 11.13 -7.03
N ILE A 47 -5.15 11.74 -6.97
CA ILE A 47 -6.01 11.93 -8.15
C ILE A 47 -5.30 12.78 -9.20
N LYS A 48 -4.63 13.87 -8.80
CA LYS A 48 -3.89 14.75 -9.71
C LYS A 48 -2.74 14.02 -10.41
N GLU A 49 -1.95 13.27 -9.65
CA GLU A 49 -0.85 12.48 -10.22
C GLU A 49 -1.37 11.41 -11.17
N GLU A 50 -2.42 10.67 -10.80
CA GLU A 50 -3.02 9.65 -11.66
C GLU A 50 -3.56 10.24 -12.97
N ILE A 51 -4.22 11.41 -12.91
CA ILE A 51 -4.69 12.13 -14.11
C ILE A 51 -3.51 12.57 -14.98
N LYS A 52 -2.39 12.98 -14.39
CA LYS A 52 -1.20 13.37 -15.15
C LYS A 52 -0.66 12.19 -15.94
N TYR A 53 -0.42 11.05 -15.29
CA TYR A 53 0.09 9.84 -15.97
C TYR A 53 -0.88 9.35 -17.05
N LEU A 54 -2.19 9.31 -16.75
CA LEU A 54 -3.20 8.95 -17.76
C LEU A 54 -3.20 9.89 -18.98
N ASN A 55 -2.94 11.20 -18.79
CA ASN A 55 -2.83 12.10 -19.94
C ASN A 55 -1.59 11.83 -20.80
N GLU A 56 -0.48 11.41 -20.19
CA GLU A 56 0.73 11.00 -20.90
C GLU A 56 0.44 9.73 -21.73
N ASP A 57 -0.16 8.71 -21.13
CA ASP A 57 -0.54 7.46 -21.83
C ASP A 57 -1.51 7.72 -22.99
N LEU A 58 -2.52 8.57 -22.77
CA LEU A 58 -3.49 8.94 -23.81
C LEU A 58 -2.85 9.72 -24.95
N ASN A 59 -1.82 10.53 -24.68
CA ASN A 59 -1.08 11.24 -25.72
C ASN A 59 -0.32 10.25 -26.61
N ASP A 60 0.28 9.22 -26.04
CA ASP A 60 0.99 8.18 -26.79
C ASP A 60 0.03 7.33 -27.64
N LEU A 61 -1.12 6.96 -27.09
CA LEU A 61 -2.17 6.27 -27.85
C LEU A 61 -2.72 7.14 -28.99
N ASP A 62 -2.97 8.43 -28.77
CA ASP A 62 -3.37 9.35 -29.83
C ASP A 62 -2.30 9.47 -30.92
N ASN A 63 -1.03 9.56 -30.55
CA ASN A 63 0.07 9.60 -31.51
C ASN A 63 0.08 8.34 -32.37
N SER A 64 -0.12 7.18 -31.77
CA SER A 64 -0.26 5.90 -32.47
C SER A 64 -1.44 5.92 -33.46
N VAL A 65 -2.62 6.32 -33.02
CA VAL A 65 -3.82 6.45 -33.88
C VAL A 65 -3.58 7.43 -35.03
N ASN A 66 -2.92 8.56 -34.77
CA ASN A 66 -2.60 9.56 -35.78
C ASN A 66 -1.60 9.04 -36.83
N ILE A 67 -0.61 8.23 -36.42
CA ILE A 67 0.33 7.57 -37.34
C ILE A 67 -0.41 6.59 -38.25
N VAL A 68 -1.29 5.77 -37.69
CA VAL A 68 -2.12 4.82 -38.43
C VAL A 68 -3.03 5.55 -39.41
N LYS A 69 -3.70 6.62 -38.97
CA LYS A 69 -4.58 7.45 -39.79
C LYS A 69 -3.86 8.06 -41.00
N LYS A 70 -2.63 8.56 -40.82
CA LYS A 70 -1.81 9.14 -41.91
C LYS A 70 -1.29 8.09 -42.90
N ASN A 71 -1.12 6.85 -42.46
CA ASN A 71 -0.52 5.77 -43.24
C ASN A 71 -1.46 4.57 -43.40
N SER A 72 -2.77 4.81 -43.52
CA SER A 72 -3.80 3.75 -43.47
C SER A 72 -3.56 2.62 -44.47
N TYR A 73 -3.02 2.93 -45.65
CA TYR A 73 -2.66 1.95 -46.70
C TYR A 73 -1.58 0.94 -46.27
N LYS A 74 -0.73 1.28 -45.28
CA LYS A 74 0.35 0.42 -44.78
C LYS A 74 -0.12 -0.53 -43.68
N PHE A 75 -1.11 -0.11 -42.89
CA PHE A 75 -1.52 -0.80 -41.67
C PHE A 75 -2.74 -1.72 -41.84
N ASN A 76 -3.45 -1.65 -42.98
CA ASN A 76 -4.65 -2.45 -43.25
C ASN A 76 -5.73 -2.33 -42.16
N ILE A 77 -5.82 -1.15 -41.54
CA ILE A 77 -6.81 -0.80 -40.52
C ILE A 77 -7.94 -0.02 -41.19
N SER A 78 -9.19 -0.40 -40.89
CA SER A 78 -10.38 0.24 -41.47
C SER A 78 -10.59 1.65 -40.90
N SER A 79 -11.25 2.52 -41.68
CA SER A 79 -11.61 3.86 -41.18
C SER A 79 -12.56 3.80 -39.98
N GLN A 80 -13.41 2.76 -39.91
CA GLN A 80 -14.28 2.51 -38.76
C GLN A 80 -13.46 2.19 -37.51
N GLU A 81 -12.47 1.31 -37.62
CA GLU A 81 -11.57 0.94 -36.51
C GLU A 81 -10.79 2.15 -35.99
N ILE A 82 -10.26 3.00 -36.88
CA ILE A 82 -9.60 4.26 -36.48
C ILE A 82 -10.56 5.19 -35.73
N GLU A 83 -11.81 5.27 -36.15
CA GLU A 83 -12.83 6.08 -35.50
C GLU A 83 -13.17 5.53 -34.11
N GLU A 84 -13.32 4.21 -33.96
CA GLU A 84 -13.57 3.55 -32.67
C GLU A 84 -12.44 3.83 -31.67
N ARG A 85 -11.17 3.71 -32.10
CA ARG A 85 -10.00 4.08 -31.27
C ARG A 85 -10.01 5.56 -30.88
N THR A 86 -10.35 6.43 -31.83
CA THR A 86 -10.42 7.88 -31.58
C THR A 86 -11.52 8.20 -30.56
N GLN A 87 -12.69 7.60 -30.70
CA GLN A 87 -13.82 7.82 -29.79
C GLN A 87 -13.55 7.27 -28.39
N SER A 88 -12.91 6.10 -28.26
CA SER A 88 -12.57 5.56 -26.94
C SER A 88 -11.65 6.48 -26.16
N LEU A 89 -10.60 7.01 -26.78
CA LEU A 89 -9.66 7.95 -26.14
C LEU A 89 -10.36 9.27 -25.78
N ARG A 90 -11.29 9.73 -26.63
CA ARG A 90 -12.09 10.93 -26.37
C ARG A 90 -12.99 10.79 -25.15
N ILE A 91 -13.64 9.63 -24.98
CA ILE A 91 -14.48 9.35 -23.82
C ILE A 91 -13.65 9.43 -22.53
N ILE A 92 -12.47 8.82 -22.52
CA ILE A 92 -11.58 8.83 -21.36
C ILE A 92 -11.14 10.27 -21.03
N ARG A 93 -10.75 11.07 -22.02
CA ARG A 93 -10.39 12.47 -21.79
C ARG A 93 -11.53 13.32 -21.21
N ASN A 94 -12.76 13.09 -21.66
CA ASN A 94 -13.91 13.78 -21.11
C ASN A 94 -14.08 13.45 -19.62
N LEU A 95 -13.95 12.17 -19.24
CA LEU A 95 -13.97 11.75 -17.85
C LEU A 95 -12.86 12.40 -17.02
N LEU A 96 -11.61 12.41 -17.49
CA LEU A 96 -10.50 13.07 -16.77
C LEU A 96 -10.79 14.56 -16.53
N ARG A 97 -11.35 15.23 -17.53
CA ARG A 97 -11.72 16.65 -17.44
C ARG A 97 -12.86 16.88 -16.44
N GLU A 98 -13.89 16.03 -16.45
CA GLU A 98 -15.00 16.10 -15.50
C GLU A 98 -14.50 15.93 -14.06
N ILE A 99 -13.68 14.91 -13.79
CA ILE A 99 -13.07 14.68 -12.48
C ILE A 99 -12.24 15.90 -12.07
N THR A 100 -11.37 16.39 -12.95
CA THR A 100 -10.51 17.56 -12.70
C THR A 100 -11.34 18.80 -12.33
N ASN A 101 -12.41 19.08 -13.07
CA ASN A 101 -13.27 20.22 -12.80
C ASN A 101 -13.99 20.06 -11.46
N ASN A 102 -14.52 18.88 -11.18
CA ASN A 102 -15.25 18.62 -9.95
C ASN A 102 -14.35 18.75 -8.71
N ILE A 103 -13.14 18.17 -8.74
CA ILE A 103 -12.23 18.27 -7.60
C ILE A 103 -11.75 19.70 -7.35
N ASN A 104 -11.49 20.47 -8.42
CA ASN A 104 -11.02 21.86 -8.29
C ASN A 104 -12.14 22.80 -7.83
N ASN A 105 -13.36 22.67 -8.37
CA ASN A 105 -14.50 23.51 -7.96
C ASN A 105 -14.85 23.32 -6.48
N ASN A 106 -14.79 22.09 -5.99
CA ASN A 106 -15.03 21.81 -4.57
C ASN A 106 -13.92 22.40 -3.69
N VAL A 107 -12.64 22.27 -4.06
CA VAL A 107 -11.53 22.88 -3.30
C VAL A 107 -11.61 24.41 -3.30
N LEU A 108 -11.94 25.04 -4.42
CA LEU A 108 -12.09 26.50 -4.53
C LEU A 108 -13.30 27.02 -3.73
N SER A 109 -14.39 26.25 -3.67
CA SER A 109 -15.58 26.59 -2.86
C SER A 109 -15.27 26.61 -1.36
N TYR A 110 -14.44 25.69 -0.88
CA TYR A 110 -13.99 25.67 0.53
C TYR A 110 -13.02 26.80 0.85
N ASN A 111 -12.09 27.14 -0.03
CA ASN A 111 -11.12 28.22 0.22
C ASN A 111 -11.76 29.62 0.32
N ASN A 112 -12.91 29.86 -0.34
CA ASN A 112 -13.59 31.16 -0.32
C ASN A 112 -14.48 31.42 0.92
N ASN A 113 -14.80 30.38 1.72
CA ASN A 113 -15.59 30.51 2.95
C ASN A 113 -14.72 30.65 4.22
N THR A 114 -13.41 30.80 4.06
CA THR A 114 -12.41 30.52 5.08
C THR A 114 -11.47 31.72 5.23
N ASN A 115 -11.98 32.82 5.81
CA ASN A 115 -11.15 33.80 6.54
C ASN A 115 -10.66 33.13 7.84
N ASN A 116 -9.70 32.20 7.81
CA ASN A 116 -9.55 31.24 8.91
C ASN A 116 -8.13 31.12 9.50
N ASP A 117 -7.81 32.05 10.41
CA ASP A 117 -6.82 31.80 11.48
C ASP A 117 -7.14 30.49 12.25
N TYR A 118 -8.43 30.12 12.34
CA TYR A 118 -8.91 28.87 12.94
C TYR A 118 -8.45 27.59 12.22
N ASN A 119 -8.29 27.60 10.90
CA ASN A 119 -7.81 26.43 10.17
C ASN A 119 -6.32 26.18 10.45
N SER A 120 -5.51 27.24 10.62
CA SER A 120 -4.10 27.08 11.02
C SER A 120 -3.95 26.45 12.42
N VAL A 121 -4.86 26.75 13.34
CA VAL A 121 -4.82 26.25 14.72
C VAL A 121 -5.26 24.78 14.79
N ILE A 122 -6.26 24.39 14.01
CA ILE A 122 -6.70 22.98 13.92
C ILE A 122 -5.64 22.14 13.20
N LEU A 123 -4.98 22.67 12.16
CA LEU A 123 -3.87 22.00 11.47
C LEU A 123 -2.67 21.76 12.39
N LYS A 124 -2.25 22.77 13.17
CA LYS A 124 -1.18 22.60 14.17
C LYS A 124 -1.54 21.57 15.24
N ARG A 125 -2.82 21.49 15.64
CA ARG A 125 -3.25 20.49 16.63
C ARG A 125 -3.23 19.08 16.07
N GLN A 126 -3.70 18.86 14.85
CA GLN A 126 -3.70 17.53 14.24
C GLN A 126 -2.28 17.05 13.87
N ASP A 127 -1.36 17.92 13.48
CA ASP A 127 0.05 17.56 13.30
C ASP A 127 0.70 17.14 14.64
N ASN A 128 0.39 17.86 15.73
CA ASN A 128 0.86 17.47 17.07
C ASN A 128 0.31 16.10 17.49
N ASP A 129 -0.96 15.81 17.20
CA ASP A 129 -1.59 14.53 17.54
C ASP A 129 -0.94 13.36 16.76
N LEU A 130 -0.50 13.59 15.51
CA LEU A 130 0.21 12.58 14.71
C LEU A 130 1.64 12.35 15.19
N GLU A 131 2.33 13.40 15.63
CA GLU A 131 3.67 13.28 16.22
C GLU A 131 3.62 12.52 17.56
N GLU A 132 2.63 12.81 18.40
CA GLU A 132 2.40 12.07 19.65
C GLU A 132 2.07 10.58 19.39
N LEU A 133 1.26 10.29 18.37
CA LEU A 133 0.95 8.93 17.97
C LEU A 133 2.19 8.18 17.46
N ALA A 134 3.02 8.84 16.64
CA ALA A 134 4.27 8.28 16.14
C ALA A 134 5.25 7.97 17.28
N GLU A 135 5.40 8.88 18.23
CA GLU A 135 6.22 8.68 19.42
C GLU A 135 5.68 7.51 20.27
N SER A 136 4.36 7.38 20.38
CA SER A 136 3.74 6.28 21.11
C SER A 136 3.93 4.92 20.41
N ALA A 137 3.95 4.90 19.08
CA ALA A 137 4.28 3.71 18.30
C ALA A 137 5.76 3.31 18.44
N GLU A 138 6.67 4.29 18.48
CA GLU A 138 8.09 4.04 18.72
C GLU A 138 8.34 3.48 20.12
N ARG A 139 7.70 4.04 21.15
CA ARG A 139 7.75 3.48 22.52
C ARG A 139 7.23 2.05 22.57
N LEU A 140 6.12 1.75 21.88
CA LEU A 140 5.58 0.39 21.80
C LEU A 140 6.56 -0.56 21.09
N HIS A 141 7.22 -0.10 20.02
CA HIS A 141 8.24 -0.87 19.31
C HIS A 141 9.45 -1.18 20.22
N HIS A 142 9.94 -0.20 20.97
CA HIS A 142 11.01 -0.43 21.95
C HIS A 142 10.59 -1.41 23.04
N ALA A 143 9.38 -1.25 23.59
CA ALA A 143 8.85 -2.19 24.58
C ALA A 143 8.76 -3.62 24.00
N ALA A 144 8.33 -3.76 22.74
CA ALA A 144 8.28 -5.05 22.07
C ALA A 144 9.68 -5.66 21.89
N ILE A 145 10.71 -4.87 21.58
CA ILE A 145 12.10 -5.33 21.51
C ILE A 145 12.56 -5.81 22.89
N THR A 146 12.34 -5.01 23.95
CA THR A 146 12.73 -5.35 25.32
C THR A 146 12.06 -6.65 25.79
N ILE A 147 10.77 -6.80 25.53
CA ILE A 147 10.04 -8.03 25.84
C ILE A 147 10.64 -9.22 25.09
N ASN A 148 10.99 -9.06 23.81
CA ASN A 148 11.60 -10.12 23.03
C ASN A 148 12.97 -10.54 23.58
N THR A 149 13.79 -9.57 23.99
CA THR A 149 15.10 -9.86 24.61
C THR A 149 14.93 -10.58 25.93
N GLU A 150 13.98 -10.16 26.76
CA GLU A 150 13.75 -10.78 28.07
C GLU A 150 13.17 -12.19 27.94
N LEU A 151 12.26 -12.43 27.00
CA LEU A 151 11.77 -13.78 26.67
C LEU A 151 12.91 -14.68 26.19
N LYS A 152 13.85 -14.15 25.39
CA LYS A 152 15.01 -14.92 24.91
C LYS A 152 15.97 -15.27 26.05
N ASP A 153 16.15 -14.38 27.02
CA ASP A 153 16.97 -14.67 28.19
C ASP A 153 16.27 -15.64 29.15
N GLN A 154 14.95 -15.55 29.31
CA GLN A 154 14.15 -16.55 30.03
C GLN A 154 14.25 -17.94 29.40
N GLN A 155 14.25 -18.03 28.06
CA GLN A 155 14.46 -19.30 27.35
C GLN A 155 15.81 -19.93 27.75
N LYS A 156 16.90 -19.15 27.76
CA LYS A 156 18.21 -19.66 28.17
C LYS A 156 18.23 -20.13 29.62
N LEU A 157 17.57 -19.39 30.52
CA LEU A 157 17.49 -19.78 31.93
C LEU A 157 16.71 -21.10 32.11
N LEU A 158 15.65 -21.30 31.33
CA LEU A 158 14.91 -22.57 31.32
C LEU A 158 15.77 -23.72 30.79
N ASP A 159 16.53 -23.49 29.71
CA ASP A 159 17.46 -24.50 29.16
C ASP A 159 18.57 -24.85 30.18
N GLU A 160 19.11 -23.87 30.91
CA GLU A 160 20.12 -24.10 31.95
C GLU A 160 19.54 -24.89 33.13
N LEU A 161 18.33 -24.56 33.57
CA LEU A 161 17.62 -25.29 34.62
C LEU A 161 17.31 -26.74 34.21
N GLU A 162 16.92 -26.96 32.96
CA GLU A 162 16.71 -28.32 32.41
C GLU A 162 17.99 -29.14 32.47
N ASN A 163 19.11 -28.55 32.06
CA ASN A 163 20.42 -29.20 32.13
C ASN A 163 20.84 -29.52 33.58
N GLU A 164 20.67 -28.60 34.53
CA GLU A 164 20.97 -28.86 35.95
C GLU A 164 20.09 -29.99 36.51
N MET A 165 18.81 -30.01 36.16
CA MET A 165 17.88 -31.06 36.58
C MET A 165 18.28 -32.43 36.05
N ASP A 166 18.70 -32.50 34.78
CA ASP A 166 19.18 -33.73 34.15
C ASP A 166 20.48 -34.23 34.78
N ILE A 167 21.43 -33.33 35.09
CA ILE A 167 22.67 -33.66 35.78
C ILE A 167 22.37 -34.23 37.16
N SER A 168 21.58 -33.52 37.97
CA SER A 168 21.22 -33.95 39.32
C SER A 168 20.46 -35.30 39.31
N SER A 169 19.52 -35.47 38.38
CA SER A 169 18.78 -36.74 38.19
C SER A 169 19.73 -37.92 37.88
N ASN A 170 20.74 -37.69 37.03
CA ASN A 170 21.72 -38.72 36.70
C ASN A 170 22.67 -39.02 37.88
N GLU A 171 23.10 -38.02 38.65
CA GLU A 171 23.88 -38.23 39.88
C GLU A 171 23.11 -39.10 40.89
N TYR A 172 21.84 -38.79 41.16
CA TYR A 172 21.02 -39.58 42.07
C TYR A 172 20.87 -41.04 41.61
N LYS A 173 20.74 -41.28 40.29
CA LYS A 173 20.72 -42.65 39.77
C LYS A 173 22.04 -43.36 40.06
N MET A 174 23.18 -42.72 39.81
CA MET A 174 24.50 -43.31 40.04
C MET A 174 24.75 -43.63 41.52
N ASP A 175 24.32 -42.75 42.43
CA ASP A 175 24.40 -42.99 43.87
C ASP A 175 23.57 -44.20 44.30
N ILE A 176 22.34 -44.31 43.80
CA ILE A 176 21.47 -45.47 44.07
C ILE A 176 22.11 -46.76 43.54
N TYR A 177 22.66 -46.74 42.32
CA TYR A 177 23.37 -47.90 41.76
C TYR A 177 24.60 -48.27 42.59
N SER A 178 25.37 -47.30 43.05
CA SER A 178 26.54 -47.50 43.91
C SER A 178 26.15 -48.16 45.24
N ILE A 179 25.08 -47.67 45.90
CA ILE A 179 24.52 -48.26 47.12
C ILE A 179 24.04 -49.69 46.86
N TYR A 180 23.34 -49.93 45.75
CA TYR A 180 22.84 -51.25 45.40
C TYR A 180 23.99 -52.26 45.19
N ILE A 181 25.06 -51.86 44.49
CA ILE A 181 26.26 -52.67 44.31
C ILE A 181 26.95 -52.93 45.65
N PHE A 182 27.11 -51.91 46.49
CA PHE A 182 27.74 -52.05 47.81
C PHE A 182 26.97 -53.04 48.71
N VAL A 183 25.65 -52.90 48.80
CA VAL A 183 24.78 -53.83 49.56
C VAL A 183 24.87 -55.24 48.99
N TYR A 184 24.91 -55.40 47.66
CA TYR A 184 25.01 -56.73 47.04
C TYR A 184 26.35 -57.43 47.34
N PHE A 185 27.46 -56.68 47.41
CA PHE A 185 28.79 -57.22 47.72
C PHE A 185 29.06 -57.45 49.21
N GLU A 186 28.51 -56.62 50.11
CA GLU A 186 28.69 -56.78 51.57
C GLU A 186 27.85 -57.94 52.16
N PHE A 187 26.71 -58.26 51.53
CA PHE A 187 25.76 -59.27 52.04
C PHE A 187 25.71 -60.57 51.21
N SER A 188 26.62 -60.78 50.25
CA SER A 188 26.81 -62.04 49.51
C SER A 188 28.08 -62.76 49.97
#